data_AF-A0A6B0Z167-F1
#
_entry.id   AF-A0A6B0Z167-F1
#
_cell.length_a   1.000
_cell.length_b   1.000
_cell.length_c   1.000
_cell.angle_alpha   90.00
_cell.angle_beta   90.00
_cell.angle_gamma   90.00
#
_symmetry.space_group_name_H-M   'P 1'
#
loop_
_entity.id
_entity.type
_entity.pdbx_description
1 polymer ?
#
loop_
_entity_poly.entity_id
_entity_poly.type
_entity_poly.pdbx_seq_one_letter_code
_entity_poly.pdbx_strand_id
1 'polypeptide(L)'
;MDEQGRTEVRYLRESLVAALRDRGVSYLAPSDAVAREAPESDEKLLCALLQQEDSRMRLAVVPLLLRHPEISAFVPDLAVRLDEAALLELQTLYTAAVYLQRNWRSRLSIYLDEVTLLPDLFSQQMGLPLPEDRFGKTGLVELADAWQARSQYPFERLEALNNTFELFIGQLKLEKANQSHAPKV
;
A
#
# COMPACT_ATOMS: atom_id res chain seq x y z
N MET A 1 -21.39 11.00 28.82
CA MET A 1 -21.95 11.41 27.51
C MET A 1 -20.94 12.39 27.00
N ASP A 2 -19.89 11.85 26.40
CA ASP A 2 -18.66 12.59 26.15
C ASP A 2 -18.49 12.67 24.64
N GLU A 3 -18.81 13.87 24.14
CA GLU A 3 -18.56 14.34 22.79
C GLU A 3 -17.05 14.42 22.58
N GLN A 4 -16.41 13.29 22.26
CA GLN A 4 -15.10 13.32 21.63
C GLN A 4 -15.30 13.53 20.14
N GLY A 5 -15.41 14.80 19.75
CA GLY A 5 -15.12 15.21 18.39
C GLY A 5 -13.71 14.73 18.04
N ARG A 6 -13.60 13.58 17.36
CA ARG A 6 -12.37 13.17 16.68
C ARG A 6 -12.10 14.26 15.64
N THR A 7 -11.26 15.21 15.99
CA THR A 7 -10.60 16.05 15.00
C THR A 7 -9.80 15.10 14.12
N GLU A 8 -10.33 14.75 12.96
CA GLU A 8 -9.58 13.99 11.97
C GLU A 8 -8.35 14.82 11.61
N VAL A 9 -7.18 14.36 12.06
CA VAL A 9 -5.92 15.01 11.75
C VAL A 9 -5.64 14.78 10.27
N ARG A 10 -5.96 15.77 9.44
CA ARG A 10 -5.67 15.74 8.01
C ARG A 10 -4.21 16.14 7.80
N TYR A 11 -3.36 15.15 7.56
CA TYR A 11 -1.95 15.38 7.27
C TYR A 11 -1.75 16.00 5.89
N LEU A 12 -0.76 16.89 5.78
CA LEU A 12 -0.31 17.44 4.51
C LEU A 12 0.37 16.37 3.67
N ARG A 13 0.25 16.49 2.34
CA ARG A 13 0.89 15.58 1.36
C ARG A 13 2.38 15.39 1.64
N GLU A 14 3.10 16.47 1.92
CA GLU A 14 4.55 16.45 2.20
C GLU A 14 4.90 15.63 3.44
N SER A 15 4.09 15.74 4.50
CA SER A 15 4.25 14.94 5.72
C SER A 15 4.06 13.45 5.46
N LEU A 16 3.06 13.08 4.67
CA LEU A 16 2.78 11.68 4.32
C LEU A 16 3.86 11.11 3.41
N VAL A 17 4.34 11.90 2.45
CA VAL A 17 5.50 11.55 1.61
C VAL A 17 6.75 11.31 2.46
N ALA A 18 7.04 12.20 3.42
CA ALA A 18 8.18 12.03 4.31
C ALA A 18 8.02 10.78 5.18
N ALA A 19 6.83 10.54 5.74
CA ALA A 19 6.55 9.35 6.55
C ALA A 19 6.62 8.03 5.76
N LEU A 20 6.24 8.05 4.48
CA LEU A 20 6.44 6.94 3.55
C LEU A 20 7.92 6.71 3.26
N ARG A 21 8.69 7.77 3.02
CA ARG A 21 10.14 7.69 2.79
C ARG A 21 10.86 7.10 4.00
N ASP A 22 10.49 7.50 5.21
CA ASP A 22 11.08 6.99 6.45
C ASP A 22 10.78 5.49 6.64
N ARG A 23 9.75 4.97 5.95
CA ARG A 23 9.38 3.54 5.86
C ARG A 23 9.83 2.90 4.54
N GLY A 24 10.82 3.48 3.87
CA GLY A 24 11.39 2.92 2.65
C GLY A 24 10.44 2.90 1.45
N VAL A 25 9.50 3.85 1.36
CA VAL A 25 8.67 4.09 0.17
C VAL A 25 8.90 5.53 -0.31
N SER A 26 9.80 5.71 -1.29
CA SER A 26 10.34 7.02 -1.68
C SER A 26 10.09 7.42 -3.14
N TYR A 27 9.47 6.56 -3.96
CA TYR A 27 9.23 6.85 -5.39
C TYR A 27 8.21 7.99 -5.67
N LEU A 28 7.48 8.48 -4.67
CA LEU A 28 6.39 9.45 -4.83
C LEU A 28 6.79 10.95 -4.78
N ALA A 29 8.05 11.29 -4.48
CA ALA A 29 8.48 12.69 -4.39
C ALA A 29 10.00 12.90 -4.51
N PRO A 30 10.45 14.14 -4.77
CA PRO A 30 11.87 14.50 -4.71
C PRO A 30 12.40 14.39 -3.27
N SER A 31 13.72 14.19 -3.13
CA SER A 31 14.40 13.88 -1.85
C SER A 31 14.23 14.92 -0.73
N ASP A 32 13.65 16.09 -0.98
CA ASP A 32 13.60 17.26 -0.10
C ASP A 32 12.28 17.46 0.66
N ALA A 33 11.32 16.54 0.57
CA ALA A 33 10.10 16.63 1.39
C ALA A 33 10.44 16.65 2.90
N VAL A 34 10.03 17.72 3.58
CA VAL A 34 10.22 17.92 5.02
C VAL A 34 8.88 17.70 5.72
N ALA A 35 8.83 16.74 6.65
CA ALA A 35 7.66 16.57 7.49
C ALA A 35 7.50 17.76 8.43
N ARG A 36 6.32 18.40 8.41
CA ARG A 36 5.93 19.35 9.46
C ARG A 36 5.34 18.62 10.66
N GLU A 37 4.45 17.68 10.37
CA GLU A 37 3.79 16.80 11.34
C GLU A 37 3.61 15.43 10.66
N ALA A 38 4.36 14.42 11.08
CA ALA A 38 4.29 13.07 10.51
C ALA A 38 3.35 12.18 11.35
N PRO A 39 2.65 11.22 10.73
CA PRO A 39 1.91 10.21 11.48
C PRO A 39 2.83 9.44 12.44
N GLU A 40 2.45 9.40 13.71
CA GLU A 40 3.22 8.77 14.79
C GLU A 40 3.28 7.25 14.70
N SER A 41 2.35 6.62 13.98
CA SER A 41 2.24 5.18 13.84
C SER A 41 1.86 4.76 12.42
N ASP A 42 2.15 3.51 12.07
CA ASP A 42 1.84 2.93 10.76
C ASP A 42 0.32 2.86 10.53
N GLU A 43 -0.43 2.62 11.60
CA GLU A 43 -1.89 2.67 11.59
C GLU A 43 -2.40 4.08 11.21
N LYS A 44 -1.88 5.13 11.85
CA LYS A 44 -2.24 6.52 11.52
C LYS A 44 -1.82 6.88 10.09
N LEU A 45 -0.67 6.40 9.63
CA LEU A 45 -0.22 6.59 8.25
C LEU A 45 -1.18 5.91 7.27
N LEU A 46 -1.55 4.65 7.51
CA LEU A 46 -2.48 3.90 6.67
C LEU A 46 -3.84 4.61 6.56
N CYS A 47 -4.42 5.04 7.70
CA CYS A 47 -5.64 5.85 7.71
C CYS A 47 -5.50 7.13 6.87
N ALA A 48 -4.42 7.88 7.11
CA ALA A 48 -4.21 9.17 6.48
C ALA A 48 -4.01 9.05 4.96
N LEU A 49 -3.39 7.95 4.50
CA LEU A 49 -3.24 7.65 3.08
C LEU A 49 -4.59 7.37 2.43
N LEU A 50 -5.45 6.55 3.05
CA LEU A 50 -6.78 6.21 2.53
C LEU A 50 -7.69 7.45 2.36
N GLN A 51 -7.51 8.46 3.20
CA GLN A 51 -8.26 9.72 3.14
C GLN A 51 -7.70 10.75 2.12
N GLN A 52 -6.59 10.47 1.46
CA GLN A 52 -6.04 11.40 0.45
C GLN A 52 -6.92 11.43 -0.80
N GLU A 53 -7.04 12.61 -1.41
CA GLU A 53 -7.72 12.77 -2.70
C GLU A 53 -6.84 12.30 -3.88
N ASP A 54 -5.51 12.45 -3.77
CA ASP A 54 -4.55 11.98 -4.77
C ASP A 54 -4.50 10.44 -4.80
N SER A 55 -4.89 9.86 -5.93
CA SER A 55 -4.92 8.40 -6.13
C SER A 55 -3.55 7.75 -5.99
N ARG A 56 -2.46 8.43 -6.35
CA ARG A 56 -1.10 7.90 -6.20
C ARG A 56 -0.69 7.80 -4.74
N MET A 57 -1.16 8.73 -3.91
CA MET A 57 -0.96 8.66 -2.45
C MET A 57 -1.73 7.47 -1.86
N ARG A 58 -2.99 7.26 -2.26
CA ARG A 58 -3.74 6.07 -1.84
C ARG A 58 -3.06 4.78 -2.29
N LEU A 59 -2.61 4.71 -3.55
CA LEU A 59 -1.90 3.55 -4.08
C LEU A 59 -0.58 3.24 -3.35
N ALA A 60 0.02 4.21 -2.66
CA ALA A 60 1.22 4.03 -1.83
C ALA A 60 1.03 3.02 -0.68
N VAL A 61 -0.23 2.76 -0.29
CA VAL A 61 -0.57 1.70 0.68
C VAL A 61 -0.05 0.34 0.23
N VAL A 62 -0.08 0.06 -1.08
CA VAL A 62 0.38 -1.22 -1.63
C VAL A 62 1.88 -1.45 -1.35
N PRO A 63 2.82 -0.59 -1.80
CA PRO A 63 4.24 -0.78 -1.50
C PRO A 63 4.56 -0.65 -0.02
N LEU A 64 3.82 0.16 0.75
CA LEU A 64 3.95 0.21 2.20
C LEU A 64 3.71 -1.18 2.82
N LEU A 65 2.61 -1.86 2.46
CA LEU A 65 2.30 -3.21 2.94
C LEU A 65 3.30 -4.27 2.45
N LEU A 66 3.81 -4.12 1.22
CA LEU A 66 4.81 -5.04 0.68
C LEU A 66 6.17 -4.91 1.40
N ARG A 67 6.52 -3.70 1.83
CA ARG A 67 7.76 -3.41 2.56
C ARG A 67 7.64 -3.76 4.04
N HIS A 68 6.46 -3.54 4.62
CA HIS A 68 6.16 -3.69 6.04
C HIS A 68 4.96 -4.64 6.24
N PRO A 69 5.12 -5.95 5.99
CA PRO A 69 4.02 -6.92 6.11
C PRO A 69 3.45 -7.04 7.54
N GLU A 70 4.19 -6.63 8.57
CA GLU A 70 3.75 -6.53 9.97
C GLU A 70 2.54 -5.60 10.15
N ILE A 71 2.34 -4.65 9.22
CA ILE A 71 1.18 -3.74 9.19
C ILE A 71 -0.13 -4.52 9.10
N SER A 72 -0.12 -5.72 8.49
CA SER A 72 -1.30 -6.58 8.38
C SER A 72 -1.94 -6.94 9.73
N ALA A 73 -1.18 -6.91 10.83
CA ALA A 73 -1.67 -7.27 12.17
C ALA A 73 -2.78 -6.33 12.67
N PHE A 74 -2.76 -5.05 12.29
CA PHE A 74 -3.75 -4.07 12.74
C PHE A 74 -4.82 -3.74 11.68
N VAL A 75 -4.74 -4.35 10.49
CA VAL A 75 -5.73 -4.14 9.41
C VAL A 75 -7.15 -4.56 9.84
N PRO A 76 -7.37 -5.69 10.54
CA PRO A 76 -8.71 -6.05 11.03
C PRO A 76 -9.29 -5.01 12.00
N ASP A 77 -8.50 -4.55 12.98
CA ASP A 77 -8.95 -3.55 13.96
C ASP A 77 -9.19 -2.18 13.32
N LEU A 78 -8.42 -1.84 12.27
CA LEU A 78 -8.66 -0.65 11.48
C LEU A 78 -9.96 -0.77 10.69
N ALA A 79 -10.22 -1.90 10.04
CA ALA A 79 -11.42 -2.12 9.23
C ALA A 79 -12.73 -1.89 10.00
N VAL A 80 -12.78 -2.24 11.30
CA VAL A 80 -13.96 -2.03 12.16
C VAL A 80 -14.23 -0.54 12.44
N ARG A 81 -13.23 0.33 12.32
CA ARG A 81 -13.32 1.76 12.68
C ARG A 81 -13.49 2.69 11.49
N LEU A 82 -13.31 2.20 10.28
CA LEU A 82 -13.45 2.98 9.05
C LEU A 82 -14.91 3.10 8.63
N ASP A 83 -15.25 4.22 7.96
CA ASP A 83 -16.50 4.30 7.23
C ASP A 83 -16.51 3.34 6.02
N GLU A 84 -17.68 3.16 5.42
CA GLU A 84 -17.87 2.19 4.34
C GLU A 84 -16.96 2.45 3.13
N ALA A 85 -16.73 3.72 2.78
CA ALA A 85 -15.92 4.09 1.62
C ALA A 85 -14.43 3.83 1.86
N ALA A 86 -13.92 4.24 3.02
CA ALA A 86 -12.53 4.01 3.43
C ALA A 86 -12.26 2.52 3.69
N LEU A 87 -13.24 1.79 4.24
CA LEU A 87 -13.16 0.34 4.40
C LEU A 87 -13.03 -0.36 3.05
N LEU A 88 -13.88 -0.01 2.08
CA LEU A 88 -13.84 -0.61 0.75
C LEU A 88 -12.51 -0.32 0.04
N GLU A 89 -11.98 0.91 0.17
CA GLU A 89 -10.67 1.27 -0.37
C GLU A 89 -9.54 0.49 0.33
N LEU A 90 -9.57 0.36 1.67
CA LEU A 90 -8.62 -0.44 2.43
C LEU A 90 -8.63 -1.90 1.97
N GLN A 91 -9.80 -2.52 1.90
CA GLN A 91 -9.96 -3.92 1.46
C GLN A 91 -9.39 -4.11 0.06
N THR A 92 -9.64 -3.16 -0.83
CA THR A 92 -9.15 -3.19 -2.20
C THR A 92 -7.64 -3.11 -2.28
N LEU A 93 -7.04 -2.10 -1.66
CA LEU A 93 -5.59 -1.89 -1.72
C LEU A 93 -4.83 -2.98 -0.98
N TYR A 94 -5.36 -3.45 0.14
CA TYR A 94 -4.79 -4.59 0.88
C TYR A 94 -4.82 -5.87 0.03
N THR A 95 -5.98 -6.21 -0.55
CA THR A 95 -6.12 -7.41 -1.39
C THR A 95 -5.24 -7.31 -2.64
N ALA A 96 -5.10 -6.12 -3.23
CA ALA A 96 -4.17 -5.88 -4.33
C ALA A 96 -2.72 -6.14 -3.91
N ALA A 97 -2.30 -5.70 -2.72
CA ALA A 97 -0.97 -5.97 -2.20
C ALA A 97 -0.73 -7.47 -2.00
N VAL A 98 -1.71 -8.22 -1.45
CA VAL A 98 -1.65 -9.68 -1.31
C VAL A 98 -1.44 -10.34 -2.69
N TYR A 99 -2.27 -10.03 -3.67
CA TYR A 99 -2.15 -10.62 -5.01
C TYR A 99 -0.85 -10.25 -5.72
N LEU A 100 -0.42 -8.98 -5.64
CA LEU A 100 0.84 -8.54 -6.21
C LEU A 100 2.03 -9.25 -5.54
N GLN A 101 1.98 -9.45 -4.22
CA GLN A 101 3.03 -10.18 -3.51
C GLN A 101 3.13 -11.63 -3.98
N ARG A 102 1.99 -12.31 -4.20
CA ARG A 102 1.96 -13.68 -4.72
C ARG A 102 2.48 -13.74 -6.15
N ASN A 103 2.01 -12.84 -7.02
CA ASN A 103 2.35 -12.83 -8.44
C ASN A 103 3.83 -12.53 -8.66
N TRP A 104 4.43 -11.71 -7.81
CA TRP A 104 5.81 -11.24 -7.95
C TRP A 104 6.75 -11.71 -6.85
N ARG A 105 6.40 -12.78 -6.13
CA ARG A 105 7.14 -13.29 -4.97
C ARG A 105 8.64 -13.44 -5.24
N SER A 106 9.01 -14.12 -6.33
CA SER A 106 10.41 -14.36 -6.69
C SER A 106 11.17 -13.07 -7.02
N ARG A 107 10.48 -12.05 -7.52
CA ARG A 107 11.08 -10.76 -7.84
C ARG A 107 11.29 -9.93 -6.58
N LEU A 108 10.33 -9.96 -5.65
CA LEU A 108 10.44 -9.31 -4.34
C LEU A 108 11.57 -9.90 -3.50
N SER A 109 11.74 -11.23 -3.48
CA SER A 109 12.81 -11.89 -2.72
C SER A 109 14.23 -11.59 -3.20
N ILE A 110 14.39 -10.97 -4.38
CA ILE A 110 15.71 -10.50 -4.83
C ILE A 110 16.12 -9.23 -4.07
N TYR A 111 15.16 -8.41 -3.64
CA TYR A 111 15.44 -7.07 -3.10
C TYR A 111 15.02 -6.88 -1.65
N LEU A 112 14.15 -7.73 -1.12
CA LEU A 112 13.75 -7.74 0.28
C LEU A 112 14.43 -8.94 0.97
N ASP A 113 15.14 -8.68 2.06
CA ASP A 113 15.91 -9.71 2.79
C ASP A 113 14.99 -10.79 3.39
N GLU A 114 13.83 -10.39 3.91
CA GLU A 114 12.80 -11.28 4.41
C GLU A 114 11.45 -10.94 3.75
N VAL A 115 10.87 -11.90 3.03
CA VAL A 115 9.53 -11.75 2.43
C VAL A 115 8.53 -12.51 3.29
N THR A 116 8.08 -11.86 4.36
CA THR A 116 6.90 -12.33 5.11
C THR A 116 5.67 -12.15 4.25
N LEU A 117 4.91 -13.23 4.09
CA LEU A 117 3.71 -13.22 3.27
C LEU A 117 2.59 -12.44 3.97
N LEU A 118 1.97 -11.52 3.25
CA LEU A 118 0.73 -10.90 3.69
C LEU A 118 -0.36 -11.99 3.79
N PRO A 119 -1.11 -12.05 4.90
CA PRO A 119 -2.23 -12.94 5.04
C PRO A 119 -3.40 -12.46 4.17
N ASP A 120 -4.19 -13.40 3.67
CA ASP A 120 -5.43 -13.07 3.00
C ASP A 120 -6.52 -12.78 4.04
N LEU A 121 -7.03 -11.55 4.04
CA LEU A 121 -8.04 -11.10 5.01
C LEU A 121 -9.41 -10.89 4.36
N PHE A 122 -9.47 -10.68 3.04
CA PHE A 122 -10.67 -10.11 2.40
C PHE A 122 -11.09 -10.80 1.11
N SER A 123 -10.26 -11.65 0.47
CA SER A 123 -10.61 -12.20 -0.86
C SER A 123 -11.97 -12.91 -0.85
N GLN A 124 -12.21 -13.76 0.16
CA GLN A 124 -13.46 -14.50 0.31
C GLN A 124 -14.66 -13.58 0.54
N GLN A 125 -14.52 -12.57 1.41
CA GLN A 125 -15.58 -11.59 1.67
C GLN A 125 -15.92 -10.80 0.41
N MET A 126 -14.93 -10.49 -0.43
CA MET A 126 -15.10 -9.76 -1.67
C MET A 126 -15.56 -10.64 -2.85
N GLY A 127 -15.72 -11.95 -2.63
CA GLY A 127 -16.08 -12.90 -3.69
C GLY A 127 -15.00 -13.08 -4.75
N LEU A 128 -13.73 -12.85 -4.40
CA LEU A 128 -12.59 -12.93 -5.30
C LEU A 128 -11.87 -14.29 -5.21
N PRO A 129 -11.14 -14.70 -6.26
CA PRO A 129 -10.30 -15.90 -6.26
C PRO A 129 -9.27 -15.89 -5.13
N LEU A 130 -8.84 -17.07 -4.67
CA LEU A 130 -7.84 -17.15 -3.62
C LEU A 130 -6.47 -16.63 -4.14
N PRO A 131 -5.63 -16.00 -3.29
CA PRO A 131 -4.32 -15.51 -3.72
C PRO A 131 -3.39 -16.55 -4.27
N GLU A 132 -3.63 -17.83 -3.98
CA GLU A 132 -2.78 -18.92 -4.45
C GLU A 132 -3.20 -19.41 -5.84
N ASP A 133 -4.41 -19.06 -6.30
CA ASP A 133 -4.89 -19.37 -7.64
C ASP A 133 -4.11 -18.58 -8.68
N ARG A 134 -3.38 -19.30 -9.53
CA ARG A 134 -2.48 -18.72 -10.55
C ARG A 134 -1.56 -17.63 -9.97
N PHE A 135 -1.05 -17.84 -8.75
CA PHE A 135 -0.18 -16.91 -8.04
C PHE A 135 -0.80 -15.51 -7.89
N GLY A 136 -2.11 -15.42 -7.68
CA GLY A 136 -2.81 -14.15 -7.43
C GLY A 136 -3.09 -13.35 -8.70
N LYS A 137 -2.62 -13.80 -9.87
CA LYS A 137 -2.83 -13.09 -11.14
C LYS A 137 -4.30 -12.97 -11.51
N THR A 138 -5.08 -14.04 -11.36
CA THR A 138 -6.52 -14.02 -11.67
C THR A 138 -7.26 -13.09 -10.72
N GLY A 139 -7.01 -13.23 -9.41
CA GLY A 139 -7.61 -12.36 -8.40
C GLY A 139 -7.27 -10.88 -8.60
N LEU A 140 -6.04 -10.56 -9.03
CA LEU A 140 -5.64 -9.17 -9.31
C LEU A 140 -6.43 -8.56 -10.48
N VAL A 141 -6.69 -9.34 -11.54
CA VAL A 141 -7.49 -8.89 -12.68
C VAL A 141 -8.94 -8.67 -12.26
N GLU A 142 -9.55 -9.65 -11.60
CA GLU A 142 -10.94 -9.56 -11.15
C GLU A 142 -11.16 -8.44 -10.11
N LEU A 143 -10.20 -8.23 -9.21
CA LEU A 143 -10.20 -7.11 -8.28
C LEU A 143 -10.14 -5.77 -9.02
N ALA A 144 -9.30 -5.65 -10.05
CA ALA A 144 -9.18 -4.43 -10.84
C ALA A 144 -10.47 -4.15 -11.63
N ASP A 145 -11.11 -5.18 -12.19
CA ASP A 145 -12.39 -5.08 -12.88
C ASP A 145 -13.51 -4.65 -11.92
N ALA A 146 -13.60 -5.30 -10.75
CA ALA A 146 -14.54 -4.93 -9.70
C ALA A 146 -14.29 -3.49 -9.21
N TRP A 147 -13.02 -3.07 -9.11
CA TRP A 147 -12.68 -1.69 -8.76
C TRP A 147 -13.08 -0.69 -9.83
N GLN A 148 -12.92 -1.05 -11.09
CA GLN A 148 -13.28 -0.19 -12.20
C GLN A 148 -14.79 -0.05 -12.33
N ALA A 149 -15.57 -1.11 -12.12
CA ALA A 149 -17.02 -1.10 -12.22
C ALA A 149 -17.71 -0.12 -11.24
N ARG A 150 -17.09 0.14 -10.08
CA ARG A 150 -17.57 1.12 -9.08
C ARG A 150 -17.05 2.55 -9.29
N SER A 151 -16.12 2.75 -10.23
CA SER A 151 -15.54 4.05 -10.55
C SER A 151 -16.35 4.75 -11.64
N GLN A 152 -16.69 6.02 -11.44
CA GLN A 152 -17.36 6.83 -12.48
C GLN A 152 -16.43 7.20 -13.65
N TYR A 153 -15.11 7.04 -13.47
CA TYR A 153 -14.10 7.41 -14.47
C TYR A 153 -13.45 6.17 -15.09
N PRO A 154 -13.23 6.15 -16.42
CA PRO A 154 -12.45 5.12 -17.11
C PRO A 154 -10.98 5.29 -16.75
N PHE A 155 -10.52 4.56 -15.74
CA PHE A 155 -9.15 4.61 -15.27
C PHE A 155 -8.64 3.17 -15.15
N GLU A 156 -7.61 2.80 -15.91
CA GLU A 156 -7.09 1.43 -15.95
C GLU A 156 -6.48 1.01 -14.58
N ARG A 157 -7.31 0.45 -13.71
CA ARG A 157 -6.95 0.10 -12.31
C ARG A 157 -5.83 -0.93 -12.25
N LEU A 158 -5.88 -1.92 -13.14
CA LEU A 158 -4.85 -2.95 -13.24
C LEU A 158 -3.51 -2.33 -13.64
N GLU A 159 -3.52 -1.44 -14.62
CA GLU A 159 -2.31 -0.74 -15.06
C GLU A 159 -1.74 0.14 -13.94
N ALA A 160 -2.59 0.87 -13.21
CA ALA A 160 -2.16 1.70 -12.09
C ALA A 160 -1.51 0.88 -10.95
N LEU A 161 -2.05 -0.29 -10.63
CA LEU A 161 -1.47 -1.22 -9.65
C LEU A 161 -0.11 -1.75 -10.12
N ASN A 162 -0.02 -2.18 -11.39
CA ASN A 162 1.24 -2.66 -11.97
C ASN A 162 2.29 -1.55 -12.04
N ASN A 163 1.92 -0.34 -12.46
CA ASN A 163 2.83 0.81 -12.52
C ASN A 163 3.33 1.18 -11.12
N THR A 164 2.45 1.16 -10.11
CA THR A 164 2.83 1.38 -8.70
C THR A 164 3.85 0.34 -8.26
N PHE A 165 3.63 -0.94 -8.58
CA PHE A 165 4.56 -2.02 -8.28
C PHE A 165 5.91 -1.85 -9.00
N GLU A 166 5.91 -1.49 -10.28
CA GLU A 166 7.14 -1.28 -11.05
C GLU A 166 7.96 -0.10 -10.51
N LEU A 167 7.31 0.99 -10.11
CA LEU A 167 7.98 2.12 -9.45
C LEU A 167 8.65 1.68 -8.15
N PHE A 168 7.95 0.89 -7.33
CA PHE A 168 8.50 0.34 -6.10
C PHE A 168 9.69 -0.59 -6.35
N ILE A 169 9.60 -1.50 -7.33
CA ILE A 169 10.76 -2.33 -7.69
C ILE A 169 11.92 -1.48 -8.24
N GLY A 170 11.64 -0.44 -9.01
CA GLY A 170 12.65 0.50 -9.50
C GLY A 170 13.43 1.14 -8.35
N GLN A 171 12.72 1.57 -7.31
CA GLN A 171 13.32 2.08 -6.08
C GLN A 171 14.20 1.02 -5.39
N LEU A 172 13.68 -0.19 -5.17
CA LEU A 172 14.42 -1.29 -4.54
C LEU A 172 15.71 -1.67 -5.29
N LYS A 173 15.69 -1.61 -6.63
CA LYS A 173 16.88 -1.80 -7.48
C LYS A 173 17.94 -0.74 -7.19
N LEU A 174 17.55 0.53 -7.09
CA LEU A 174 18.47 1.63 -6.79
C LEU A 174 19.06 1.49 -5.39
N GLU A 175 18.25 1.13 -4.39
CA GLU A 175 18.72 0.87 -3.01
C GLU A 175 19.80 -0.22 -2.99
N LYS A 176 19.53 -1.37 -3.62
CA LYS A 176 20.47 -2.50 -3.67
C LYS A 176 21.76 -2.16 -4.42
N ALA A 177 21.66 -1.39 -5.51
CA ALA A 177 22.81 -0.90 -6.25
C ALA A 177 23.68 0.03 -5.38
N ASN A 178 23.07 0.96 -4.64
CA ASN A 178 23.78 1.89 -3.76
C ASN A 178 24.46 1.17 -2.59
N GLN A 179 23.81 0.15 -2.00
CA GLN A 179 24.42 -0.69 -0.95
C GLN A 179 25.64 -1.47 -1.46
N SER A 180 25.61 -1.91 -2.72
CA SER A 180 26.72 -2.65 -3.34
C SER A 180 27.94 -1.77 -3.66
N HIS A 181 27.76 -0.44 -3.74
CA HIS A 181 28.83 0.53 -4.03
C HIS A 181 29.36 1.26 -2.78
N ALA A 182 28.77 1.03 -1.60
CA ALA A 182 29.31 1.57 -0.35
C ALA A 182 30.66 0.88 -0.03
N PRO A 183 31.77 1.62 0.17
CA PRO A 183 33.04 1.02 0.53
C PRO A 183 32.90 0.31 1.89
N LYS A 184 33.35 -0.95 1.96
CA LYS A 184 33.49 -1.66 3.23
C LYS A 184 34.52 -0.90 4.07
N VAL A 185 34.06 -0.28 5.15
CA VAL A 185 34.91 0.35 6.18
C VAL A 185 35.65 -0.73 6.96
#